data_AF-A0A1D9Q686-F1
#
_entry.id   AF-A0A1D9Q686-F1
#
_cell.length_a   1.000
_cell.length_b   1.000
_cell.length_c   1.000
_cell.angle_alpha   90.00
_cell.angle_beta   90.00
_cell.angle_gamma   90.00
#
_symmetry.space_group_name_H-M   'P 1'
#
loop_
_entity.id
_entity.type
_entity.pdbx_description
1 polymer ?
#
loop_
_entity_poly.entity_id
_entity_poly.type
_entity_poly.pdbx_seq_one_letter_code
_entity_poly.pdbx_strand_id
1 'polypeptide(L)'
;MEQFKDDQGITYTCAEAYFQAVKAWVVKDRSKFMQIAHTRSGLEAKKLGNAIKDLPVARWDQISRHVMADALYFKFNHNADIRNELISTGSKVLIEARDDRVWASGIKTVKATAKTPISEWQGQNKLGEELMRLRHFFRGLDQAKAGGNCKTFLYFNNGF
;
A
#
# COMPACT_ATOMS: atom_id res chain seq x y z
N MET A 1 -9.85 -14.08 0.36
CA MET A 1 -8.92 -12.94 0.24
C MET A 1 -9.49 -12.03 -0.82
N GLU A 2 -9.71 -10.76 -0.47
CA GLU A 2 -10.23 -9.74 -1.39
C GLU A 2 -9.16 -9.39 -2.43
N GLN A 3 -9.38 -9.85 -3.66
CA GLN A 3 -8.50 -9.56 -4.79
C GLN A 3 -8.77 -8.14 -5.31
N PHE A 4 -7.83 -7.60 -6.07
CA PHE A 4 -8.02 -6.34 -6.78
C PHE A 4 -7.24 -6.35 -8.08
N LYS A 5 -7.57 -5.43 -8.99
CA LYS A 5 -6.89 -5.26 -10.27
C LYS A 5 -6.18 -3.92 -10.33
N ASP A 6 -5.06 -3.86 -11.04
CA ASP A 6 -4.46 -2.59 -11.46
C ASP A 6 -5.13 -2.04 -12.73
N ASP A 7 -4.64 -0.91 -13.23
CA ASP A 7 -5.16 -0.26 -14.44
C ASP A 7 -4.89 -1.05 -15.73
N GLN A 8 -3.92 -1.97 -15.71
CA GLN A 8 -3.64 -2.91 -16.79
C GLN A 8 -4.49 -4.19 -16.71
N GLY A 9 -5.34 -4.33 -15.68
CA GLY A 9 -6.22 -5.48 -15.47
C GLY A 9 -5.55 -6.69 -14.81
N ILE A 10 -4.31 -6.56 -14.33
CA ILE A 10 -3.59 -7.64 -13.63
C ILE A 10 -4.19 -7.81 -12.25
N THR A 11 -4.48 -9.06 -11.87
CA THR A 11 -5.14 -9.38 -10.60
C THR A 11 -4.12 -9.75 -9.52
N TYR A 12 -4.27 -9.16 -8.34
CA TYR A 12 -3.40 -9.40 -7.19
C TYR A 12 -4.20 -9.92 -6.00
N THR A 13 -3.57 -10.79 -5.20
CA THR A 13 -4.16 -11.36 -3.98
C THR A 13 -4.01 -10.46 -2.76
N CYS A 14 -3.02 -9.56 -2.77
CA CYS A 14 -2.75 -8.60 -1.70
C CYS A 14 -1.86 -7.44 -2.19
N ALA A 15 -1.84 -6.34 -1.43
CA ALA A 15 -1.01 -5.16 -1.74
C ALA A 15 0.49 -5.49 -1.78
N GLU A 16 0.95 -6.44 -0.95
CA GLU A 16 2.34 -6.90 -0.95
C GLU A 16 2.72 -7.57 -2.28
N ALA A 17 1.81 -8.31 -2.92
CA ALA A 17 2.06 -8.91 -4.23
C ALA A 17 2.30 -7.83 -5.30
N TYR A 18 1.45 -6.80 -5.35
CA TYR A 18 1.66 -5.65 -6.24
C TYR A 18 3.00 -4.96 -5.95
N PHE A 19 3.24 -4.60 -4.69
CA PHE A 19 4.44 -3.87 -4.28
C PHE A 19 5.74 -4.61 -4.65
N GLN A 20 5.78 -5.93 -4.43
CA GLN A 20 6.95 -6.75 -4.75
C GLN A 20 7.07 -7.04 -6.25
N ALA A 21 5.94 -7.17 -6.97
CA ALA A 21 5.96 -7.35 -8.42
C ALA A 21 6.58 -6.14 -9.12
N VAL A 22 6.22 -4.92 -8.70
CA VAL A 22 6.77 -3.68 -9.29
C VAL A 22 8.29 -3.59 -9.14
N LYS A 23 8.91 -4.17 -8.11
CA LYS A 23 10.38 -4.28 -8.06
C LYS A 23 10.94 -5.06 -9.25
N ALA A 24 10.32 -6.17 -9.62
CA ALA A 24 10.72 -6.98 -10.77
C ALA A 24 10.48 -6.19 -12.08
N TRP A 25 9.42 -5.38 -12.11
CA TRP A 25 9.18 -4.47 -13.23
C TRP A 25 10.31 -3.46 -13.42
N VAL A 26 10.80 -2.84 -12.33
CA VAL A 26 11.89 -1.84 -12.33
C VAL A 26 13.19 -2.41 -12.90
N VAL A 27 13.54 -3.65 -12.55
CA VAL A 27 14.73 -4.35 -13.08
C VAL A 27 14.48 -5.03 -14.44
N LYS A 28 13.31 -4.79 -15.05
CA LYS A 28 12.89 -5.33 -16.36
C LYS A 28 12.74 -6.86 -16.39
N ASP A 29 12.59 -7.52 -15.24
CA ASP A 29 12.33 -8.96 -15.15
C ASP A 29 10.81 -9.24 -15.20
N ARG A 30 10.29 -9.40 -16.43
CA ARG A 30 8.86 -9.63 -16.67
C ARG A 30 8.39 -11.01 -16.21
N SER A 31 9.26 -12.02 -16.27
CA SER A 31 8.94 -13.37 -15.80
C SER A 31 8.73 -13.38 -14.28
N LYS A 32 9.66 -12.75 -13.56
CA LYS A 32 9.59 -12.60 -12.10
C LYS A 32 8.42 -11.73 -11.67
N PHE A 33 8.13 -10.68 -12.42
CA PHE A 33 6.93 -9.85 -12.20
C PHE A 33 5.67 -10.71 -12.19
N MET A 34 5.45 -11.52 -13.23
CA MET A 34 4.26 -12.36 -13.33
C MET A 34 4.21 -13.43 -12.24
N GLN A 35 5.37 -14.01 -11.88
CA GLN A 35 5.49 -14.95 -10.77
C GLN A 35 5.03 -14.32 -9.45
N ILE A 36 5.48 -13.09 -9.15
CA ILE A 36 5.16 -12.40 -7.89
C ILE A 36 3.69 -11.95 -7.88
N ALA A 37 3.20 -11.40 -9.00
CA ALA A 37 1.83 -10.90 -9.11
C ALA A 37 0.78 -11.98 -8.79
N HIS A 38 1.04 -13.23 -9.18
CA HIS A 38 0.13 -14.37 -9.00
C HIS A 38 0.41 -15.21 -7.74
N THR A 39 1.21 -14.70 -6.80
CA THR A 39 1.42 -15.37 -5.52
C THR A 39 0.14 -15.44 -4.71
N ARG A 40 0.03 -16.48 -3.87
CA ARG A 40 -1.19 -16.75 -3.08
C ARG A 40 -1.17 -16.05 -1.72
N SER A 41 -0.04 -15.49 -1.32
CA SER A 41 0.12 -14.82 -0.03
C SER A 41 1.15 -13.69 -0.09
N GLY A 42 0.98 -12.68 0.76
CA GLY A 42 1.97 -11.61 0.91
C GLY A 42 3.34 -12.11 1.39
N LEU A 43 3.39 -13.18 2.19
CA LEU A 43 4.65 -13.76 2.63
C LEU A 43 5.45 -14.33 1.46
N GLU A 44 4.78 -15.05 0.56
CA GLU A 44 5.38 -15.58 -0.66
C GLU A 44 5.86 -14.46 -1.58
N ALA A 45 5.01 -13.44 -1.82
CA ALA A 45 5.38 -12.25 -2.57
C ALA A 45 6.63 -11.57 -2.01
N LYS A 46 6.66 -11.34 -0.69
CA LYS A 46 7.78 -10.69 0.01
C LYS A 46 9.06 -11.51 -0.13
N LYS A 47 8.99 -12.82 0.00
CA LYS A 47 10.14 -13.72 -0.18
C LYS A 47 10.70 -13.61 -1.60
N LEU A 48 9.84 -13.65 -2.62
CA LEU A 48 10.26 -13.56 -4.02
C LEU A 48 10.81 -12.17 -4.37
N GLY A 49 10.17 -11.12 -3.87
CA GLY A 49 10.59 -9.74 -4.11
C GLY A 49 11.90 -9.36 -3.40
N ASN A 50 12.18 -9.92 -2.23
CA ASN A 50 13.47 -9.77 -1.55
C ASN A 50 14.62 -10.51 -2.27
N ALA A 51 14.31 -11.49 -3.13
CA ALA A 51 15.30 -12.22 -3.92
C ALA A 51 15.64 -11.54 -5.26
N ILE A 52 15.03 -10.38 -5.57
CA ILE A 52 15.33 -9.61 -6.78
C ILE A 52 16.72 -9.02 -6.66
N LYS A 53 17.58 -9.36 -7.61
CA LYS A 53 18.95 -8.82 -7.72
C LYS A 53 18.93 -7.49 -8.45
N ASP A 54 19.97 -6.69 -8.21
CA ASP A 54 20.25 -5.45 -8.97
C ASP A 54 19.13 -4.40 -8.92
N LEU A 55 18.27 -4.43 -7.88
CA LEU A 55 17.28 -3.39 -7.66
C LEU A 55 18.02 -2.07 -7.33
N PRO A 56 17.86 -1.00 -8.14
CA PRO A 56 18.50 0.27 -7.86
C PRO A 56 17.84 0.92 -6.63
N VAL A 57 18.44 0.74 -5.46
CA VAL A 57 17.88 1.15 -4.15
C VAL A 57 17.48 2.63 -4.14
N ALA A 58 18.35 3.51 -4.64
CA ALA A 58 18.05 4.95 -4.70
C ALA A 58 16.78 5.27 -5.53
N ARG A 59 16.59 4.59 -6.67
CA ARG A 59 15.37 4.73 -7.47
C ARG A 59 14.17 4.12 -6.77
N TRP A 60 14.34 2.95 -6.14
CA TRP A 60 13.27 2.28 -5.40
C TRP A 60 12.78 3.14 -4.23
N ASP A 61 13.69 3.75 -3.47
CA ASP A 61 13.35 4.61 -2.34
C ASP A 61 12.54 5.85 -2.78
N GLN A 62 12.80 6.37 -3.98
CA GLN A 62 12.05 7.49 -4.57
C GLN A 62 10.61 7.10 -4.95
N ILE A 63 10.40 5.89 -5.48
CA ILE A 63 9.10 5.49 -6.05
C ILE A 63 8.25 4.61 -5.12
N SER A 64 8.86 3.88 -4.19
CA SER A 64 8.19 2.83 -3.40
C SER A 64 6.97 3.34 -2.64
N ARG A 65 7.01 4.59 -2.15
CA ARG A 65 5.86 5.23 -1.51
C ARG A 65 4.65 5.33 -2.44
N HIS A 66 4.86 5.79 -3.67
CA HIS A 66 3.81 5.88 -4.69
C HIS A 66 3.29 4.49 -5.07
N VAL A 67 4.20 3.53 -5.27
CA VAL A 67 3.83 2.14 -5.57
C VAL A 67 2.92 1.54 -4.47
N MET A 68 3.21 1.80 -3.19
CA MET A 68 2.33 1.35 -2.11
C MET A 68 1.00 2.11 -2.10
N ALA A 69 1.01 3.42 -2.35
CA ALA A 69 -0.22 4.21 -2.43
C ALA A 69 -1.15 3.68 -3.54
N ASP A 70 -0.60 3.33 -4.71
CA ASP A 70 -1.36 2.71 -5.82
C ASP A 70 -1.93 1.35 -5.41
N ALA A 71 -1.11 0.49 -4.79
CA ALA A 71 -1.54 -0.82 -4.32
C ALA A 71 -2.73 -0.72 -3.34
N LEU A 72 -2.65 0.22 -2.40
CA LEU A 72 -3.73 0.47 -1.45
C LEU A 72 -4.95 1.06 -2.17
N TYR A 73 -4.77 2.05 -3.03
CA TYR A 73 -5.86 2.64 -3.80
C TYR A 73 -6.62 1.58 -4.58
N PHE A 74 -5.92 0.77 -5.39
CA PHE A 74 -6.57 -0.31 -6.15
C PHE A 74 -7.30 -1.27 -5.22
N LYS A 75 -6.67 -1.71 -4.12
CA LYS A 75 -7.30 -2.61 -3.16
C LYS A 75 -8.61 -2.05 -2.58
N PHE A 76 -8.57 -0.84 -2.02
CA PHE A 76 -9.73 -0.24 -1.35
C PHE A 76 -10.77 0.33 -2.34
N ASN A 77 -10.37 0.69 -3.56
CA ASN A 77 -11.31 1.11 -4.58
C ASN A 77 -12.17 -0.07 -5.06
N HIS A 78 -11.57 -1.25 -5.25
CA HIS A 78 -12.27 -2.46 -5.65
C HIS A 78 -13.15 -3.06 -4.55
N ASN A 79 -12.77 -2.91 -3.29
CA ASN A 79 -13.42 -3.58 -2.16
C ASN A 79 -14.09 -2.55 -1.24
N ALA A 80 -15.40 -2.38 -1.41
CA ALA A 80 -16.17 -1.36 -0.71
C ALA A 80 -16.23 -1.57 0.81
N ASP A 81 -16.28 -2.82 1.27
CA ASP A 81 -16.41 -3.14 2.69
C ASP A 81 -15.18 -2.67 3.49
N ILE A 82 -13.98 -3.06 3.06
CA ILE A 82 -12.74 -2.59 3.70
C ILE A 82 -12.51 -1.09 3.52
N ARG A 83 -13.02 -0.48 2.44
CA ARG A 83 -12.98 0.98 2.27
C ARG A 83 -13.85 1.66 3.33
N ASN A 84 -15.06 1.17 3.54
CA ASN A 84 -15.95 1.67 4.57
C ASN A 84 -15.37 1.44 5.97
N GLU A 85 -14.71 0.30 6.20
CA GLU A 85 -13.97 0.05 7.44
C GLU A 85 -12.86 1.10 7.65
N LEU A 86 -12.03 1.36 6.62
CA LEU A 86 -10.99 2.38 6.67
C LEU A 86 -11.57 3.77 6.96
N ILE A 87 -12.67 4.14 6.31
CA ILE A 87 -13.38 5.41 6.56
C ILE A 87 -13.92 5.46 7.98
N SER A 88 -14.44 4.35 8.52
CA SER A 88 -15.01 4.30 9.87
C SER A 88 -13.98 4.50 10.99
N THR A 89 -12.68 4.38 10.69
CA THR A 89 -11.60 4.67 11.65
C THR A 89 -11.55 6.12 12.13
N GLY A 90 -12.37 7.02 11.58
CA GLY A 90 -12.53 8.38 12.12
C GLY A 90 -11.25 9.21 11.95
N SER A 91 -10.84 9.88 13.02
CA SER A 91 -9.58 10.61 13.12
C SER A 91 -8.46 9.80 13.78
N LYS A 92 -8.67 8.50 14.05
CA LYS A 92 -7.68 7.66 14.72
C LYS A 92 -6.39 7.59 13.89
N VAL A 93 -5.26 7.59 14.60
CA VAL A 93 -3.95 7.32 14.02
C VAL A 93 -3.87 5.82 13.73
N LEU A 94 -3.52 5.47 12.49
CA LEU A 94 -3.36 4.08 12.08
C LEU A 94 -1.89 3.68 12.17
N ILE A 95 -1.64 2.53 12.79
CA ILE A 95 -0.29 2.07 13.10
C ILE A 95 -0.16 0.62 12.70
N GLU A 96 0.82 0.31 11.84
CA GLU A 96 1.24 -1.06 11.58
C GLU A 96 2.23 -1.48 12.67
N ALA A 97 1.83 -2.41 13.54
CA ALA A 97 2.65 -2.89 14.66
C ALA A 97 3.51 -4.08 14.24
N ARG A 98 4.64 -3.81 13.60
CA ARG A 98 5.55 -4.83 13.05
C ARG A 98 7.00 -4.38 13.16
N ASP A 99 7.91 -5.35 13.25
CA ASP A 99 9.36 -5.14 13.18
C ASP A 99 9.81 -4.82 11.73
N ASP A 100 9.47 -3.61 11.29
CA ASP A 100 9.81 -3.05 9.99
C ASP A 100 10.08 -1.55 10.14
N ARG A 101 11.32 -1.13 9.87
CA ARG A 101 11.81 0.23 10.14
C ARG A 101 11.27 1.28 9.16
N VAL A 102 10.65 0.87 8.06
CA VAL A 102 10.16 1.80 7.02
C VAL A 102 8.65 1.83 7.04
N TRP A 103 8.01 0.67 6.97
CA TRP A 103 6.57 0.60 6.74
C TRP A 103 5.74 0.48 8.02
N ALA A 104 6.36 0.19 9.17
CA ALA A 104 5.69 -0.09 10.43
C ALA A 104 6.31 0.69 11.60
N SER A 105 5.86 0.42 12.83
CA SER A 105 6.40 1.01 14.07
C SER A 105 7.84 0.58 14.39
N GLY A 106 8.35 -0.49 13.75
CA GLY A 106 9.62 -1.11 14.14
C GLY A 106 9.52 -1.91 15.45
N ILE A 107 8.30 -2.16 15.95
CA ILE A 107 8.05 -2.88 17.20
C ILE A 107 7.12 -4.06 16.92
N LYS A 108 7.56 -5.27 17.30
CA LYS A 108 6.96 -6.54 16.86
C LYS A 108 5.50 -6.77 17.26
N THR A 109 5.02 -6.17 18.36
CA THR A 109 3.68 -6.47 18.88
C THR A 109 2.86 -5.20 19.06
N VAL A 110 1.53 -5.34 18.91
CA VAL A 110 0.56 -4.26 19.16
C VAL A 110 0.68 -3.75 20.60
N LYS A 111 0.76 -4.66 21.59
CA LYS A 111 0.86 -4.30 23.02
C LYS A 111 2.12 -3.50 23.33
N ALA A 112 3.26 -3.87 22.75
CA ALA A 112 4.50 -3.11 22.93
C ALA A 112 4.43 -1.76 22.21
N THR A 113 3.98 -1.74 20.95
CA THR A 113 3.80 -0.51 20.17
C THR A 113 2.92 0.50 20.89
N ALA A 114 1.80 0.07 21.47
CA ALA A 114 0.87 0.93 22.20
C ALA A 114 1.41 1.48 23.52
N LYS A 115 2.44 0.86 24.10
CA LYS A 115 3.09 1.29 25.35
C LYS A 115 4.33 2.13 25.12
N THR A 116 4.89 2.11 23.91
CA THR A 116 6.10 2.84 23.56
C THR A 116 5.72 4.19 22.95
N PRO A 117 6.22 5.31 23.49
CA PRO A 117 6.04 6.63 22.89
C PRO A 117 6.48 6.65 21.41
N ILE A 118 5.77 7.39 20.57
CA ILE A 118 6.07 7.46 19.12
C ILE A 118 7.52 7.92 18.87
N SER A 119 8.07 8.80 19.71
CA SER A 119 9.46 9.27 19.63
C SER A 119 10.51 8.17 19.83
N GLU A 120 10.14 7.04 20.42
CA GLU A 120 11.00 5.89 20.67
C GLU A 120 10.81 4.76 19.64
N TRP A 121 9.92 4.95 18.67
CA TRP A 121 9.72 3.96 17.62
C TRP A 121 10.94 3.87 16.72
N GLN A 122 11.29 2.64 16.34
CA GLN A 122 12.40 2.37 15.42
C GLN A 122 11.96 2.41 13.96
N GLY A 123 10.66 2.51 13.70
CA GLY A 123 10.07 2.52 12.36
C GLY A 123 9.23 3.76 12.07
N GLN A 124 9.12 4.07 10.78
CA GLN A 124 8.50 5.30 10.28
C GLN A 124 6.99 5.22 10.09
N ASN A 125 6.38 4.03 10.25
CA ASN A 125 4.94 3.80 10.08
C ASN A 125 4.36 4.34 8.74
N LYS A 126 5.13 4.30 7.65
CA LYS A 126 4.68 4.84 6.35
C LYS A 126 3.37 4.23 5.86
N LEU A 127 3.12 2.94 6.14
CA LEU A 127 1.87 2.28 5.75
C LEU A 127 0.66 2.91 6.44
N GLY A 128 0.77 3.14 7.75
CA GLY A 128 -0.28 3.80 8.52
C GLY A 128 -0.59 5.20 8.00
N GLU A 129 0.45 5.96 7.64
CA GLU A 129 0.27 7.27 7.01
C GLU A 129 -0.43 7.20 5.64
N GLU A 130 -0.06 6.25 4.76
CA GLU A 130 -0.72 6.10 3.46
C GLU A 130 -2.18 5.71 3.62
N LEU A 131 -2.51 4.82 4.57
CA LEU A 131 -3.88 4.47 4.89
C LEU A 131 -4.69 5.69 5.36
N MET A 132 -4.10 6.56 6.17
CA MET A 132 -4.75 7.80 6.60
C MET A 132 -4.94 8.81 5.45
N ARG A 133 -3.97 8.94 4.55
CA ARG A 133 -4.12 9.75 3.32
C ARG A 133 -5.24 9.22 2.45
N LEU A 134 -5.26 7.90 2.21
CA LEU A 134 -6.27 7.23 1.41
C LEU A 134 -7.68 7.34 2.03
N ARG A 135 -7.77 7.26 3.36
CA ARG A 135 -9.01 7.53 4.10
C ARG A 135 -9.56 8.94 3.81
N HIS A 136 -8.69 9.96 3.86
CA HIS A 136 -9.09 11.34 3.56
C HIS A 136 -9.54 11.50 2.11
N PHE A 137 -8.83 10.87 1.18
CA PHE A 137 -9.22 10.86 -0.23
C PHE A 137 -10.62 10.28 -0.44
N PHE A 138 -10.92 9.09 0.08
CA PHE A 138 -12.24 8.47 -0.09
C PHE A 138 -13.37 9.26 0.59
N ARG A 139 -13.12 9.84 1.78
CA ARG A 139 -14.10 10.75 2.40
C ARG A 139 -14.43 11.94 1.51
N GLY A 140 -13.43 12.54 0.88
CA GLY A 140 -13.63 13.64 -0.06
C GLY A 140 -14.47 13.22 -1.27
N LEU A 141 -14.20 12.03 -1.81
CA LEU A 141 -15.01 11.47 -2.92
C LEU A 141 -16.47 11.24 -2.51
N ASP A 142 -16.73 10.70 -1.32
CA ASP A 142 -18.10 10.43 -0.86
C ASP A 142 -18.88 11.74 -0.62
N GLN A 143 -18.22 12.76 -0.07
CA GLN A 143 -18.79 14.09 0.10
C GLN A 143 -19.09 14.77 -1.25
N ALA A 144 -18.18 14.69 -2.21
CA ALA A 144 -18.39 15.26 -3.55
C ALA A 144 -19.55 14.59 -4.30
N LYS A 145 -19.71 13.27 -4.15
CA LYS A 145 -20.85 12.54 -4.69
C LYS A 145 -22.18 12.96 -4.04
N ALA A 146 -22.19 13.15 -2.72
CA ALA A 146 -23.38 13.60 -1.99
C ALA A 146 -23.77 15.06 -2.32
N GLY A 147 -22.80 15.91 -2.66
CA GLY A 147 -23.00 17.33 -2.96
C GLY A 147 -23.43 17.67 -4.40
N GLY A 148 -23.63 16.68 -5.28
CA GLY A 148 -24.21 16.87 -6.62
C GLY A 148 -23.34 17.58 -7.68
N ASN A 149 -22.08 17.91 -7.39
CA ASN A 149 -21.23 18.68 -8.30
C ASN A 149 -19.90 17.96 -8.55
N CYS A 150 -19.92 16.86 -9.32
CA CYS A 150 -18.74 16.04 -9.55
C CYS A 150 -18.20 16.22 -10.98
N LYS A 151 -17.44 17.30 -11.20
CA LYS A 151 -16.30 17.30 -12.14
C LYS A 151 -15.01 17.17 -11.32
N THR A 152 -14.84 16.02 -10.66
CA THR A 152 -13.60 15.74 -9.93
C THR A 152 -12.55 15.33 -10.95
N PHE A 153 -11.63 16.23 -11.28
CA PHE A 153 -10.44 15.89 -12.05
C PHE A 153 -9.56 14.95 -11.21
N LEU A 154 -9.53 13.67 -11.57
CA LEU A 154 -8.59 12.70 -11.03
C LEU A 154 -7.28 12.83 -11.83
N TYR A 155 -6.37 13.70 -11.39
CA TYR A 155 -4.99 13.65 -11.88
C TYR A 155 -4.26 12.52 -11.14
N PHE A 156 -4.20 11.35 -11.75
CA PHE A 156 -3.17 10.36 -11.44
C PHE A 156 -1.97 10.66 -12.34
N ASN A 157 -0.87 11.08 -11.72
CA ASN A 157 0.39 11.32 -12.43
C ASN A 157 1.04 9.95 -12.71
N ASN A 158 0.52 9.23 -13.70
CA ASN A 158 1.08 7.94 -14.13
C ASN A 158 2.27 8.20 -15.07
N GLY A 159 3.45 8.33 -14.48
CA GLY A 159 4.72 8.42 -15.19
C GLY A 159 5.89 7.97 -14.34
N PHE A 160 6.09 6.65 -14.21
CA PHE A 160 7.33 6.03 -13.72
C PHE A 160 7.76 4.85 -14.60
#